data_AF-A0A2N1APJ9-F1
#
_entry.id   AF-A0A2N1APJ9-F1
#
_cell.length_a   1.000
_cell.length_b   1.000
_cell.length_c   1.000
_cell.angle_alpha   90.00
_cell.angle_beta   90.00
_cell.angle_gamma   90.00
#
_symmetry.space_group_name_H-M   'P 1'
#
loop_
_entity.id
_entity.type
_entity.pdbx_description
1 polymer ?
#
loop_
_entity_poly.entity_id
_entity_poly.type
_entity_poly.pdbx_seq_one_letter_code
_entity_poly.pdbx_strand_id
1 'polypeptide(L)'
;MLQAEPTQTSMRAPASISLHQLAHARAGDKGERLNVALFAYEADHYATLLEQVTEERVLALFSHRGASRVRRYPLPNLAGMNFVIDDVLQGGVNGALNLDGHGKTLSFLLLSLEVHL
;
A
#
# COMPACT_ATOMS: atom_id res chain seq x y z
N MET A 1 -3.92 -53.92 19.46
CA MET A 1 -3.06 -53.07 18.60
C MET A 1 -3.81 -51.77 18.39
N LEU A 2 -3.53 -50.76 19.22
CA LEU A 2 -4.13 -49.42 19.10
C LEU A 2 -3.41 -48.70 17.96
N GLN A 3 -4.10 -48.46 16.84
CA GLN A 3 -3.59 -47.58 15.79
C GLN A 3 -3.92 -46.15 16.20
N ALA A 4 -2.88 -45.33 16.37
CA ALA A 4 -3.02 -43.89 16.58
C ALA A 4 -3.35 -43.22 15.24
N GLU A 5 -4.46 -42.48 15.21
CA GLU A 5 -4.83 -41.62 14.08
C GLU A 5 -3.82 -40.46 13.95
N PRO A 6 -3.34 -40.13 12.74
CA PRO A 6 -2.39 -39.05 12.54
C PRO A 6 -3.06 -37.70 12.81
N THR A 7 -2.52 -36.93 13.75
CA THR A 7 -2.96 -35.55 13.98
C THR A 7 -2.58 -34.70 12.76
N GLN A 8 -3.58 -34.37 11.94
CA GLN A 8 -3.45 -33.37 10.88
C GLN A 8 -3.36 -31.98 11.51
N THR A 9 -2.15 -31.44 11.62
CA THR A 9 -1.95 -30.00 11.83
C THR A 9 -2.43 -29.28 10.58
N SER A 10 -3.66 -28.75 10.62
CA SER A 10 -4.19 -27.87 9.59
C SER A 10 -3.37 -26.57 9.59
N MET A 11 -2.52 -26.38 8.57
CA MET A 11 -1.85 -25.11 8.34
C MET A 11 -2.89 -24.07 7.92
N ARG A 12 -3.21 -23.12 8.82
CA ARG A 12 -4.10 -22.01 8.53
C ARG A 12 -3.45 -21.13 7.46
N ALA A 13 -4.13 -20.90 6.34
CA ALA A 13 -3.68 -19.95 5.33
C ALA A 13 -3.44 -18.57 6.00
N PRO A 14 -2.37 -17.83 5.62
CA PRO A 14 -2.06 -16.56 6.24
C PRO A 14 -3.25 -15.60 6.05
N ALA A 15 -3.68 -14.97 7.14
CA ALA A 15 -4.83 -14.08 7.11
C ALA A 15 -4.50 -12.84 6.27
N SER A 16 -5.32 -12.55 5.27
CA SER A 16 -5.26 -11.29 4.53
C SER A 16 -5.83 -10.17 5.41
N ILE A 17 -5.08 -9.08 5.52
CA ILE A 17 -5.48 -7.88 6.26
C ILE A 17 -5.16 -6.63 5.44
N SER A 18 -6.10 -5.68 5.42
CA SER A 18 -5.93 -4.40 4.75
C SER A 18 -4.91 -3.50 5.46
N LEU A 19 -4.14 -2.72 4.70
CA LEU A 19 -3.14 -1.79 5.23
C LEU A 19 -3.69 -0.78 6.25
N HIS A 20 -4.94 -0.33 6.15
CA HIS A 20 -5.52 0.62 7.12
C HIS A 20 -5.53 0.11 8.57
N GLN A 21 -5.45 -1.21 8.77
CA GLN A 21 -5.39 -1.83 10.09
C GLN A 21 -3.96 -1.85 10.66
N LEU A 22 -2.94 -1.74 9.81
CA LEU A 22 -1.52 -1.85 10.21
C LEU A 22 -0.75 -0.54 10.09
N ALA A 23 -1.24 0.41 9.30
CA ALA A 23 -0.55 1.62 8.95
C ALA A 23 -1.51 2.80 8.74
N HIS A 24 -0.95 4.00 8.84
CA HIS A 24 -1.59 5.23 8.36
C HIS A 24 -0.87 5.74 7.12
N ALA A 25 -1.58 6.48 6.28
CA ALA A 25 -1.03 7.05 5.06
C ALA A 25 -1.45 8.50 4.87
N ARG A 26 -0.54 9.29 4.27
CA ARG A 26 -0.72 10.71 3.96
C ARG A 26 -0.35 10.94 2.51
N ALA A 27 -1.18 11.70 1.80
CA ALA A 27 -0.97 12.03 0.40
C ALA A 27 -0.63 13.52 0.22
N GLY A 28 0.17 13.83 -0.81
CA GLY A 28 0.45 15.18 -1.27
C GLY A 28 0.72 15.22 -2.78
N ASP A 29 0.23 16.25 -3.46
CA ASP A 29 0.41 16.41 -4.90
C ASP A 29 1.62 17.29 -5.25
N LYS A 30 2.21 17.02 -6.42
CA LYS A 30 3.15 17.93 -7.08
C LYS A 30 2.98 17.85 -8.60
N GLY A 31 2.14 18.72 -9.14
CA GLY A 31 1.76 18.66 -10.56
C GLY A 31 0.92 17.42 -10.80
N GLU A 32 1.32 16.58 -11.76
CA GLU A 32 0.67 15.29 -12.04
C GLU A 32 1.10 14.14 -11.12
N ARG A 33 2.05 14.40 -10.21
CA ARG A 33 2.59 13.37 -9.32
C ARG A 33 1.85 13.34 -8.00
N LEU A 34 1.63 12.13 -7.51
CA LEU A 34 1.19 11.88 -6.16
C LEU A 34 2.36 11.36 -5.32
N ASN A 35 2.52 11.94 -4.15
CA ASN A 35 3.37 11.44 -3.09
C ASN A 35 2.49 10.78 -2.02
N VAL A 36 2.75 9.52 -1.67
CA VAL A 36 2.02 8.83 -0.60
C VAL A 36 3.00 8.24 0.39
N ALA A 37 2.99 8.79 1.61
CA ALA A 37 3.75 8.23 2.72
C ALA A 37 2.90 7.20 3.47
N LEU A 38 3.50 6.07 3.83
CA LEU A 38 2.89 4.97 4.57
C LEU A 38 3.78 4.66 5.79
N PHE A 39 3.19 4.68 6.98
CA PHE A 39 3.90 4.43 8.24
C PHE A 39 3.13 3.39 9.06
N ALA A 40 3.83 2.35 9.50
CA ALA A 40 3.26 1.33 10.37
C ALA A 40 2.84 1.95 11.72
N TYR A 41 1.75 1.45 12.30
CA TYR A 41 1.39 1.79 13.69
C TYR A 41 2.38 1.16 14.67
N GLU A 42 2.75 -0.10 14.43
CA GLU A 42 3.73 -0.85 15.22
C GLU A 42 4.94 -1.16 14.36
N ALA A 43 6.14 -0.93 14.89
CA ALA A 43 7.39 -1.10 14.16
C ALA A 43 7.62 -2.54 13.66
N ASP A 44 7.08 -3.53 14.37
CA ASP A 44 7.20 -4.96 14.01
C ASP A 44 6.54 -5.29 12.67
N HIS A 45 5.52 -4.53 12.25
CA HIS A 45 4.90 -4.72 10.94
C HIS A 45 5.75 -4.19 9.79
N TYR A 46 6.78 -3.37 10.06
CA TYR A 46 7.54 -2.70 9.01
C TYR A 46 8.18 -3.68 8.02
N ALA A 47 8.76 -4.78 8.49
CA ALA A 47 9.38 -5.78 7.63
C ALA A 47 8.36 -6.39 6.65
N THR A 48 7.18 -6.76 7.16
CA THR A 48 6.07 -7.30 6.36
C THR A 48 5.58 -6.28 5.34
N LEU A 49 5.40 -5.02 5.74
CA LEU A 49 5.01 -3.94 4.83
C LEU A 49 6.08 -3.70 3.75
N LEU A 50 7.36 -3.74 4.12
CA LEU A 50 8.47 -3.52 3.20
C LEU A 50 8.59 -4.65 2.17
N GLU A 51 8.32 -5.88 2.56
CA GLU A 51 8.28 -7.01 1.65
C GLU A 51 7.09 -6.90 0.68
N GLN A 52 5.91 -6.58 1.20
CA GLN A 52 4.66 -6.77 0.45
C GLN A 52 4.11 -5.52 -0.22
N VAL A 53 4.44 -4.30 0.23
CA VAL A 53 3.96 -3.06 -0.40
C VAL A 53 4.97 -2.58 -1.44
N THR A 54 5.06 -3.30 -2.56
CA THR A 54 6.07 -3.09 -3.60
C THR A 54 5.65 -2.02 -4.62
N GLU A 55 6.60 -1.55 -5.43
CA GLU A 55 6.33 -0.60 -6.51
C GLU A 55 5.30 -1.17 -7.51
N GLU A 56 5.40 -2.46 -7.83
CA GLU A 56 4.54 -3.15 -8.79
C GLU A 56 3.10 -3.24 -8.29
N ARG A 57 2.91 -3.57 -7.01
CA ARG A 57 1.57 -3.68 -6.42
C ARG A 57 0.90 -2.31 -6.29
N VAL A 58 1.66 -1.29 -5.92
CA VAL A 58 1.17 0.10 -5.91
C VAL A 58 0.85 0.55 -7.33
N LEU A 59 1.70 0.28 -8.31
CA LEU A 59 1.42 0.63 -9.71
C LEU A 59 0.14 -0.05 -10.21
N ALA A 60 -0.03 -1.35 -9.94
CA ALA A 60 -1.22 -2.10 -10.31
C ALA A 60 -2.49 -1.49 -9.68
N LEU A 61 -2.43 -1.14 -8.39
CA LEU A 61 -3.54 -0.51 -7.66
C LEU A 61 -3.97 0.82 -8.28
N PHE A 62 -3.01 1.63 -8.74
CA PHE A 62 -3.25 2.96 -9.30
C PHE A 62 -3.42 2.98 -10.83
N SER A 63 -3.23 1.85 -11.51
CA SER A 63 -3.26 1.74 -12.98
C SER A 63 -4.55 2.26 -13.61
N HIS A 64 -5.70 2.03 -12.98
CA HIS A 64 -7.01 2.50 -13.43
C HIS A 64 -7.14 4.03 -13.51
N ARG A 65 -6.22 4.77 -12.87
CA ARG A 65 -6.16 6.23 -12.91
C ARG A 65 -5.17 6.76 -13.95
N GLY A 66 -4.40 5.89 -14.60
CA GLY A 66 -3.36 6.27 -15.57
C GLY A 66 -1.94 6.32 -15.01
N ALA A 67 -1.70 5.79 -13.80
CA ALA A 67 -0.36 5.76 -13.23
C ALA A 67 0.64 5.07 -14.16
N SER A 68 1.72 5.76 -14.51
CA SER A 68 2.72 5.29 -15.48
C SER A 68 3.94 4.68 -14.81
N ARG A 69 4.25 5.12 -13.59
CA ARG A 69 5.43 4.71 -12.83
C ARG A 69 5.22 4.91 -11.34
N VAL A 70 5.79 4.00 -10.55
CA VAL A 70 5.91 4.15 -9.09
C VAL A 70 7.39 4.04 -8.71
N ARG A 71 7.82 4.87 -7.77
CA ARG A 71 9.09 4.69 -7.06
C ARG A 71 8.89 4.68 -5.55
N ARG A 72 9.47 3.70 -4.88
CA ARG A 72 9.41 3.47 -3.44
C ARG A 72 10.70 3.90 -2.77
N TYR A 73 10.56 4.62 -1.65
CA TYR A 73 11.65 5.12 -0.84
C TYR A 73 11.47 4.62 0.61
N PRO A 74 12.20 3.57 1.03
CA PRO A 74 12.15 3.07 2.40
C PRO A 74 12.68 4.08 3.42
N LEU A 75 12.04 4.14 4.59
CA LEU A 75 12.40 4.99 5.73
C LEU A 75 12.53 4.10 6.99
N PRO A 76 13.59 3.28 7.10
CA PRO A 76 13.69 2.23 8.13
C PRO A 76 13.63 2.78 9.56
N ASN A 77 14.22 3.95 9.81
CA ASN A 77 14.24 4.58 11.13
C ASN A 77 12.88 5.16 11.56
N LEU A 78 11.88 5.16 10.68
CA LEU A 78 10.53 5.66 10.93
C LEU A 78 9.47 4.56 10.76
N ALA A 79 9.87 3.29 10.57
CA ALA A 79 8.96 2.20 10.25
C ALA A 79 8.01 2.52 9.08
N GLY A 80 8.54 3.19 8.05
CA GLY A 80 7.72 3.70 6.96
C GLY A 80 8.40 3.68 5.61
N MET A 81 7.66 4.14 4.61
CA MET A 81 8.12 4.29 3.24
C MET A 81 7.30 5.37 2.54
N ASN A 82 7.89 5.95 1.50
CA ASN A 82 7.22 6.90 0.65
C ASN A 82 7.14 6.41 -0.80
N PHE A 83 6.00 6.64 -1.46
CA PHE A 83 5.80 6.35 -2.86
C PHE A 83 5.68 7.65 -3.64
N VAL A 84 6.33 7.72 -4.80
CA VAL A 84 6.10 8.75 -5.82
C VAL A 84 5.45 8.04 -7.00
N ILE A 85 4.26 8.49 -7.37
CA ILE A 85 3.43 7.91 -8.43
C ILE A 85 3.25 8.96 -9.52
N ASP A 86 3.73 8.67 -10.72
CA ASP A 86 3.66 9.57 -11.87
C ASP A 86 2.32 9.40 -12.63
N ASP A 87 1.80 10.51 -13.18
CA ASP A 87 0.62 10.60 -14.08
C ASP A 87 -0.72 10.09 -13.51
N VAL A 88 -0.87 10.08 -12.19
CA VAL A 88 -2.02 9.47 -11.50
C VAL A 88 -3.15 10.47 -11.16
N LEU A 89 -2.89 11.77 -11.33
CA LEU A 89 -3.82 12.84 -10.97
C LEU A 89 -4.69 13.34 -12.14
N GLN A 90 -4.54 12.75 -13.33
CA GLN A 90 -5.42 12.96 -14.50
C GLN A 90 -5.51 14.43 -14.98
N GLY A 91 -4.39 15.14 -15.03
CA GLY A 91 -4.32 16.57 -15.34
C GLY A 91 -4.14 17.47 -14.11
N GLY A 92 -3.99 16.87 -12.93
CA GLY A 92 -3.55 17.56 -11.71
C GLY A 92 -4.54 18.62 -11.27
N VAL A 93 -4.14 19.46 -10.32
CA VAL A 93 -5.06 20.45 -9.70
C VAL A 93 -5.72 21.37 -10.73
N ASN A 94 -5.03 21.70 -11.82
CA ASN A 94 -5.53 22.68 -12.80
C ASN A 94 -6.25 22.06 -14.00
N GLY A 95 -6.11 20.75 -14.24
CA GLY A 95 -6.65 20.07 -15.41
C GLY A 95 -7.50 18.84 -15.10
N ALA A 96 -7.51 18.36 -13.86
CA ALA A 96 -8.33 17.23 -13.46
C ALA A 96 -9.82 17.60 -13.47
N LEU A 97 -10.62 16.75 -14.11
CA LEU A 97 -12.09 16.81 -14.06
C LEU A 97 -12.67 15.94 -12.92
N ASN A 98 -11.81 15.25 -12.17
CA ASN A 98 -12.22 14.39 -11.07
C ASN A 98 -12.42 15.18 -9.76
N LEU A 99 -13.11 14.57 -8.79
CA LEU A 99 -13.45 15.21 -7.51
C LEU A 99 -12.23 15.46 -6.61
N ASP A 100 -11.16 14.67 -6.76
CA ASP A 100 -9.97 14.71 -5.91
C ASP A 100 -8.71 15.03 -6.73
N GLY A 101 -8.70 16.19 -7.37
CA GLY A 101 -7.57 16.64 -8.21
C GLY A 101 -6.26 16.85 -7.43
N HIS A 102 -6.34 17.01 -6.10
CA HIS A 102 -5.19 17.02 -5.19
C HIS A 102 -4.75 15.63 -4.73
N GLY A 103 -5.53 14.58 -5.04
CA GLY A 103 -5.24 13.21 -4.64
C GLY A 103 -5.21 12.96 -3.13
N LYS A 104 -5.90 13.78 -2.32
CA LYS A 104 -5.86 13.66 -0.85
C LYS A 104 -6.46 12.36 -0.36
N THR A 105 -7.52 11.89 -1.02
CA THR A 105 -8.22 10.64 -0.67
C THR A 105 -7.46 9.41 -1.14
N LEU A 106 -6.51 9.57 -2.07
CA LEU A 106 -5.74 8.49 -2.65
C LEU A 106 -4.78 7.81 -1.66
N SER A 107 -4.49 8.43 -0.52
CA SER A 107 -3.82 7.72 0.58
C SER A 107 -4.68 6.55 1.07
N PHE A 108 -6.01 6.69 1.10
CA PHE A 108 -6.90 5.61 1.52
C PHE A 108 -7.07 4.52 0.47
N LEU A 109 -6.89 4.87 -0.82
CA LEU A 109 -6.75 3.86 -1.87
C LEU A 109 -5.52 3.00 -1.62
N LEU A 110 -4.35 3.58 -1.30
CA LEU A 110 -3.19 2.78 -0.87
C LEU A 110 -3.52 1.91 0.34
N LEU A 111 -4.20 2.46 1.35
CA LEU A 111 -4.57 1.73 2.57
C LEU A 111 -5.59 0.60 2.35
N SER A 112 -6.23 0.51 1.18
CA SER A 112 -7.09 -0.63 0.83
C SER A 112 -6.32 -1.83 0.28
N LEU A 113 -5.00 -1.72 0.10
CA LEU A 113 -4.17 -2.84 -0.32
C LEU A 113 -4.10 -3.89 0.80
N GLU A 114 -4.19 -5.16 0.41
CA GLU A 114 -4.16 -6.29 1.34
C GLU A 114 -2.73 -6.83 1.51
N VAL A 115 -2.36 -7.22 2.73
CA VAL A 115 -1.11 -7.90 3.05
C VAL A 115 -1.38 -9.15 3.89
N HIS A 116 -0.43 -10.09 3.88
CA HIS A 116 -0.49 -11.33 4.63
C HIS A 116 0.37 -11.22 5.89
N LEU A 117 -0.20 -11.57 7.05
CA LEU A 117 0.54 -11.74 8.31
C LEU A 117 0.89 -13.20 8.57
#